data_AF-A0A7X8MJW6-F1
#
_entry.id   AF-A0A7X8MJW6-F1
#
_cell.length_a   1.000
_cell.length_b   1.000
_cell.length_c   1.000
_cell.angle_alpha   90.00
_cell.angle_beta   90.00
_cell.angle_gamma   90.00
#
_symmetry.space_group_name_H-M   'P 1'
#
loop_
_entity.id
_entity.type
_entity.pdbx_description
1 polymer ?
#
loop_
_entity_poly.entity_id
_entity_poly.type
_entity_poly.pdbx_seq_one_letter_code
_entity_poly.pdbx_strand_id
1 'polypeptide(L)'
;AFGSAEASQILKDMGEYQYQGYPENMDKMQQYLADLAEASWHQNLYWNWMHTLRPLTRQVPDGYPTFMLNQAWAHKELNTLLGSWTELKHDTILYSKQNYAEMGGGGMEEIDDRGYVEPNPHLYARLAALSAMTRDGLKARNLLDERDSENLSRMEELALQLKTISEKELRGESLTEEEYELIRSFGGQLEHFWMEALRDQAQDGGRSMLLINNRAPVVADVATAPPSKVLEEATGYIDYIFAVVPVEGKLRIVKGGVYSYYEFPWPAEDRLTDEKWWEMLDNGQEPDRPAWIESFMAKTGEGRFIRP
;
A
#
# COMPACT_ATOMS: atom_id res chain seq x y z
N ALA A 1 6.92 6.81 15.27
CA ALA A 1 8.21 6.14 15.03
C ALA A 1 9.04 6.80 13.91
N PHE A 2 8.68 6.73 12.62
CA PHE A 2 9.52 7.22 11.51
C PHE A 2 9.58 8.76 11.30
N GLY A 3 9.30 9.57 12.33
CA GLY A 3 9.44 11.04 12.26
C GLY A 3 8.34 11.79 11.50
N SER A 4 7.22 11.16 11.10
CA SER A 4 6.05 11.90 10.58
C SER A 4 5.52 12.87 11.63
N ALA A 5 5.51 14.17 11.29
CA ALA A 5 4.92 15.20 12.12
C ALA A 5 3.40 15.03 12.26
N GLU A 6 2.73 14.65 11.16
CA GLU A 6 1.28 14.46 11.09
C GLU A 6 0.81 13.29 11.97
N ALA A 7 1.46 12.12 11.86
CA ALA A 7 1.18 11.00 12.76
C ALA A 7 1.46 11.36 14.23
N SER A 8 2.50 12.16 14.48
CA SER A 8 2.82 12.68 15.82
C SER A 8 1.85 13.76 16.31
N GLN A 9 0.94 14.25 15.47
CA GLN A 9 -0.15 15.15 15.84
C GLN A 9 -1.44 14.35 16.08
N ILE A 10 -1.80 13.45 15.15
CA ILE A 10 -2.89 12.45 15.32
C ILE A 10 -2.80 11.76 16.68
N LEU A 11 -1.62 11.22 17.03
CA LEU A 11 -1.41 10.51 18.30
C LEU A 11 -1.54 11.41 19.55
N LYS A 12 -1.34 12.74 19.42
CA LYS A 12 -1.59 13.67 20.54
C LYS A 12 -3.07 13.99 20.68
N ASP A 13 -3.77 14.16 19.56
CA ASP A 13 -5.19 14.48 19.53
C ASP A 13 -6.07 13.27 19.92
N MET A 14 -5.60 12.05 19.64
CA MET A 14 -6.13 10.79 20.21
C MET A 14 -5.83 10.63 21.71
N GLY A 15 -4.85 11.34 22.24
CA GLY A 15 -4.46 11.29 23.65
C GLY A 15 -3.37 10.28 24.01
N GLU A 16 -2.79 9.55 23.05
CA GLU A 16 -1.77 8.51 23.29
C GLU A 16 -0.55 9.04 24.07
N TYR A 17 -0.16 10.30 23.82
CA TYR A 17 0.91 10.99 24.55
C TYR A 17 0.62 11.22 26.05
N GLN A 18 -0.59 10.90 26.54
CA GLN A 18 -0.94 10.95 27.96
C GLN A 18 -0.61 9.64 28.71
N TYR A 19 -0.30 8.55 28.00
CA TYR A 19 0.13 7.30 28.63
C TYR A 19 1.51 7.43 29.28
N GLN A 20 1.65 6.87 30.49
CA GLN A 20 2.86 7.02 31.31
C GLN A 20 4.11 6.49 30.58
N GLY A 21 5.08 7.37 30.32
CA GLY A 21 6.32 7.02 29.63
C GLY A 21 6.20 6.93 28.10
N TYR A 22 5.03 7.18 27.52
CA TYR A 22 4.84 7.14 26.07
C TYR A 22 5.70 8.20 25.34
N PRO A 23 5.73 9.49 25.75
CA PRO A 23 6.56 10.49 25.08
C PRO A 23 8.05 10.11 25.11
N GLU A 24 8.57 9.74 26.28
CA GLU A 24 9.99 9.40 26.45
C GLU A 24 10.38 8.10 25.74
N ASN A 25 9.46 7.17 25.53
CA ASN A 25 9.72 5.95 24.76
C ASN A 25 9.56 6.19 23.24
N MET A 26 8.62 7.03 22.83
CA MET A 26 8.50 7.48 21.43
C MET A 26 9.77 8.21 21.00
N ASP A 27 10.27 9.15 21.81
CA ASP A 27 11.50 9.91 21.52
C ASP A 27 12.73 8.98 21.38
N LYS A 28 12.90 8.00 22.29
CA LYS A 28 13.96 6.97 22.18
C LYS A 28 13.86 6.18 20.89
N MET A 29 12.65 5.82 20.45
CA MET A 29 12.44 5.08 19.20
C MET A 29 12.66 5.95 17.96
N GLN A 30 12.30 7.24 18.00
CA GLN A 30 12.63 8.18 16.94
C GLN A 30 14.16 8.37 16.81
N GLN A 31 14.86 8.55 17.93
CA GLN A 31 16.32 8.67 17.98
C GLN A 31 17.00 7.38 17.47
N TYR A 32 16.63 6.22 18.01
CA TYR A 32 17.18 4.92 17.58
C TYR A 32 17.04 4.70 16.07
N LEU A 33 15.88 4.99 15.49
CA LEU A 33 15.63 4.82 14.05
C LEU A 33 16.31 5.88 13.18
N ALA A 34 16.62 7.07 13.73
CA ALA A 34 17.41 8.10 13.05
C ALA A 34 18.92 7.78 13.05
N ASP A 35 19.42 7.17 14.13
CA ASP A 35 20.81 6.76 14.29
C ASP A 35 21.16 5.44 13.55
N LEU A 36 20.16 4.72 13.00
CA LEU A 36 20.39 3.53 12.18
C LEU A 36 21.17 3.85 10.89
N ALA A 37 22.34 3.25 10.76
CA ALA A 37 23.12 3.29 9.52
C ALA A 37 22.33 2.69 8.34
N GLU A 38 22.55 3.20 7.13
CA GLU A 38 21.76 2.82 5.94
C GLU A 38 21.82 1.31 5.62
N ALA A 39 22.91 0.62 5.99
CA ALA A 39 23.02 -0.83 5.86
C ALA A 39 22.04 -1.61 6.77
N SER A 40 21.67 -1.07 7.94
CA SER A 40 20.71 -1.70 8.86
C SER A 40 19.29 -1.75 8.28
N TRP A 41 18.93 -0.80 7.42
CA TRP A 41 17.66 -0.82 6.70
C TRP A 41 17.59 -1.91 5.63
N HIS A 42 18.72 -2.42 5.16
CA HIS A 42 18.81 -3.46 4.13
C HIS A 42 19.19 -4.85 4.70
N GLN A 43 19.14 -5.01 6.03
CA GLN A 43 19.63 -6.23 6.70
C GLN A 43 18.77 -7.49 6.46
N ASN A 44 17.48 -7.32 6.17
CA ASN A 44 16.55 -8.38 5.76
C ASN A 44 15.32 -7.78 5.05
N LEU A 45 14.46 -8.65 4.51
CA LEU A 45 13.26 -8.27 3.75
C LEU A 45 12.32 -7.33 4.53
N TYR A 46 12.02 -7.64 5.80
CA TYR A 46 11.15 -6.81 6.65
C TYR A 46 11.69 -5.38 6.78
N TRP A 47 12.98 -5.21 7.13
CA TRP A 47 13.58 -3.88 7.26
C TRP A 47 13.63 -3.12 5.93
N ASN A 48 13.81 -3.83 4.81
CA ASN A 48 13.84 -3.24 3.48
C ASN A 48 12.43 -2.81 3.01
N TRP A 49 11.38 -3.56 3.37
CA TRP A 49 9.99 -3.12 3.19
C TRP A 49 9.69 -1.85 4.00
N MET A 50 10.03 -1.83 5.29
CA MET A 50 9.85 -0.64 6.12
C MET A 50 10.67 0.56 5.60
N HIS A 51 11.88 0.32 5.07
CA HIS A 51 12.66 1.36 4.39
C HIS A 51 11.96 1.89 3.12
N THR A 52 11.34 0.99 2.36
CA THR A 52 10.58 1.29 1.14
C THR A 52 9.36 2.16 1.45
N LEU A 53 8.66 1.94 2.57
CA LEU A 53 7.49 2.75 2.98
C LEU A 53 7.85 4.14 3.58
N ARG A 54 9.07 4.38 4.08
CA ARG A 54 9.48 5.67 4.66
C ARG A 54 9.24 6.94 3.79
N PRO A 55 9.24 6.93 2.44
CA PRO A 55 8.90 8.11 1.64
C PRO A 55 7.45 8.57 1.80
N LEU A 56 6.55 7.74 2.32
CA LEU A 56 5.16 8.08 2.66
C LEU A 56 5.08 8.99 3.90
N THR A 57 6.09 8.95 4.80
CA THR A 57 6.10 9.77 6.04
C THR A 57 6.73 11.15 5.87
N ARG A 58 7.17 11.53 4.67
CA ARG A 58 7.86 12.81 4.43
C ARG A 58 6.84 13.94 4.26
N GLN A 59 7.22 15.15 4.68
CA GLN A 59 6.53 16.34 4.22
C GLN A 59 6.76 16.49 2.70
N VAL A 60 5.67 16.63 1.94
CA VAL A 60 5.74 16.91 0.50
C VAL A 60 6.26 18.35 0.31
N PRO A 61 7.33 18.58 -0.46
CA PRO A 61 7.92 19.90 -0.63
C PRO A 61 7.18 20.74 -1.68
N ASP A 62 7.36 22.06 -1.61
CA ASP A 62 6.86 23.00 -2.61
C ASP A 62 7.29 22.61 -4.04
N GLY A 63 6.40 22.83 -5.01
CA GLY A 63 6.61 22.46 -6.42
C GLY A 63 6.00 21.11 -6.82
N TYR A 64 5.58 20.28 -5.86
CA TYR A 64 4.73 19.11 -6.14
C TYR A 64 3.29 19.54 -6.51
N PRO A 65 2.48 18.67 -7.16
CA PRO A 65 1.09 18.97 -7.48
C PRO A 65 0.25 19.34 -6.25
N THR A 66 -0.63 20.32 -6.40
CA THR A 66 -1.40 20.93 -5.29
C THR A 66 -2.29 19.94 -4.54
N PHE A 67 -2.73 18.85 -5.18
CA PHE A 67 -3.49 17.79 -4.52
C PHE A 67 -2.67 17.00 -3.48
N MET A 68 -1.34 17.10 -3.49
CA MET A 68 -0.44 16.46 -2.51
C MET A 68 -0.02 17.39 -1.36
N LEU A 69 -0.23 18.71 -1.49
CA LEU A 69 0.28 19.74 -0.57
C LEU A 69 -0.69 20.04 0.59
N ASN A 70 -1.45 19.05 1.06
CA ASN A 70 -2.51 19.23 2.05
C ASN A 70 -2.61 18.04 3.03
N GLN A 71 -3.25 18.29 4.19
CA GLN A 71 -3.37 17.32 5.28
C GLN A 71 -4.13 16.04 4.88
N ALA A 72 -5.18 16.15 4.06
CA ALA A 72 -5.92 14.99 3.57
C ALA A 72 -5.01 14.05 2.75
N TRP A 73 -4.09 14.58 1.95
CA TRP A 73 -3.07 13.76 1.29
C TRP A 73 -2.07 13.15 2.29
N ALA A 74 -1.58 13.92 3.27
CA ALA A 74 -0.69 13.37 4.31
C ALA A 74 -1.35 12.21 5.10
N HIS A 75 -2.64 12.32 5.38
CA HIS A 75 -3.42 11.23 6.00
C HIS A 75 -3.64 10.05 5.05
N LYS A 76 -3.87 10.28 3.75
CA LYS A 76 -3.84 9.22 2.73
C LYS A 76 -2.49 8.48 2.75
N GLU A 77 -1.36 9.18 2.76
CA GLU A 77 -0.02 8.54 2.78
C GLU A 77 0.17 7.68 4.05
N LEU A 78 -0.32 8.14 5.21
CA LEU A 78 -0.32 7.35 6.45
C LEU A 78 -1.21 6.11 6.35
N ASN A 79 -2.40 6.22 5.78
CA ASN A 79 -3.28 5.08 5.49
C ASN A 79 -2.65 4.09 4.51
N THR A 80 -1.89 4.55 3.50
CA THR A 80 -1.12 3.69 2.61
C THR A 80 0.03 2.98 3.34
N LEU A 81 0.75 3.68 4.23
CA LEU A 81 1.83 3.09 5.01
C LEU A 81 1.31 2.06 6.00
N LEU A 82 0.25 2.38 6.74
CA LEU A 82 -0.31 1.53 7.78
C LEU A 82 -0.96 0.29 7.16
N GLY A 83 -1.81 0.44 6.13
CA GLY A 83 -2.34 -0.71 5.39
C GLY A 83 -1.24 -1.63 4.86
N SER A 84 -0.17 -1.07 4.26
CA SER A 84 0.98 -1.87 3.80
C SER A 84 1.83 -2.45 4.95
N TRP A 85 1.76 -1.92 6.17
CA TRP A 85 2.33 -2.55 7.35
C TRP A 85 1.47 -3.69 7.88
N THR A 86 0.14 -3.54 7.85
CA THR A 86 -0.83 -4.60 8.16
C THR A 86 -0.65 -5.81 7.24
N GLU A 87 -0.52 -5.61 5.93
CA GLU A 87 -0.19 -6.68 4.96
C GLU A 87 1.14 -7.37 5.33
N LEU A 88 2.22 -6.61 5.59
CA LEU A 88 3.51 -7.17 6.02
C LEU A 88 3.41 -7.93 7.36
N LYS A 89 2.54 -7.48 8.26
CA LYS A 89 2.29 -8.10 9.56
C LYS A 89 1.51 -9.42 9.41
N HIS A 90 0.51 -9.46 8.53
CA HIS A 90 -0.19 -10.68 8.13
C HIS A 90 0.78 -11.70 7.49
N ASP A 91 1.53 -11.27 6.48
CA ASP A 91 2.47 -12.11 5.70
C ASP A 91 3.67 -12.62 6.51
N THR A 92 3.96 -12.01 7.67
CA THR A 92 4.97 -12.51 8.62
C THR A 92 4.41 -13.39 9.73
N ILE A 93 3.09 -13.64 9.74
CA ILE A 93 2.39 -14.54 10.67
C ILE A 93 1.98 -15.86 9.98
N LEU A 94 1.63 -15.86 8.68
CA LEU A 94 1.09 -17.03 7.96
C LEU A 94 1.85 -17.42 6.66
N TYR A 95 1.52 -18.60 6.11
CA TYR A 95 2.13 -19.22 4.93
C TYR A 95 1.07 -19.76 3.92
N SER A 96 0.56 -18.87 3.05
CA SER A 96 0.15 -19.07 1.62
C SER A 96 -0.78 -20.24 1.17
N LYS A 97 -1.98 -19.94 0.61
CA LYS A 97 -2.91 -20.77 -0.27
C LYS A 97 -4.12 -19.94 -0.77
N GLN A 98 -4.83 -20.19 -1.90
CA GLN A 98 -4.70 -21.20 -2.98
C GLN A 98 -5.09 -20.61 -4.39
N ASN A 99 -4.71 -21.13 -5.58
CA ASN A 99 -4.78 -20.44 -6.91
C ASN A 99 -5.65 -21.23 -7.99
N TYR A 100 -5.96 -20.98 -9.30
CA TYR A 100 -5.52 -20.21 -10.54
C TYR A 100 -6.60 -20.43 -11.66
N ALA A 101 -6.89 -19.76 -12.81
CA ALA A 101 -6.72 -18.46 -13.54
C ALA A 101 -7.97 -18.32 -14.49
N GLU A 102 -8.27 -17.28 -15.29
CA GLU A 102 -7.65 -16.76 -16.54
C GLU A 102 -8.23 -15.36 -16.94
N MET A 103 -7.73 -14.69 -18.01
CA MET A 103 -8.06 -13.29 -18.40
C MET A 103 -9.29 -13.10 -19.32
N GLY A 104 -9.95 -11.92 -19.25
CA GLY A 104 -11.08 -11.54 -20.11
C GLY A 104 -10.93 -10.17 -20.79
N GLY A 105 -10.56 -10.16 -22.07
CA GLY A 105 -10.44 -8.93 -22.86
C GLY A 105 -11.75 -8.48 -23.51
N GLY A 106 -12.10 -7.21 -23.37
CA GLY A 106 -13.21 -6.56 -24.07
C GLY A 106 -12.75 -5.23 -24.69
N GLY A 107 -13.08 -4.98 -25.95
CA GLY A 107 -12.70 -3.74 -26.63
C GLY A 107 -13.48 -2.55 -26.07
N MET A 108 -12.75 -1.56 -25.54
CA MET A 108 -13.30 -0.25 -25.21
C MET A 108 -13.38 0.66 -26.44
N GLU A 109 -14.24 1.68 -26.39
CA GLU A 109 -14.23 2.79 -27.35
C GLU A 109 -12.95 3.63 -27.18
N GLU A 110 -12.54 4.35 -28.23
CA GLU A 110 -11.44 5.33 -28.16
C GLU A 110 -11.84 6.56 -27.32
N ILE A 111 -11.73 6.41 -25.99
CA ILE A 111 -11.85 7.48 -25.00
C ILE A 111 -10.42 7.91 -24.63
N ASP A 112 -10.17 9.21 -24.40
CA ASP A 112 -8.87 9.71 -23.90
C ASP A 112 -8.70 9.31 -22.43
N ASP A 113 -8.30 8.06 -22.23
CA ASP A 113 -8.21 7.31 -20.97
C ASP A 113 -6.87 7.49 -20.22
N ARG A 114 -6.00 8.35 -20.74
CA ARG A 114 -4.64 8.60 -20.22
C ARG A 114 -4.66 8.93 -18.72
N GLY A 115 -4.09 8.01 -17.95
CA GLY A 115 -3.92 8.12 -16.50
C GLY A 115 -2.74 9.00 -16.08
N TYR A 116 -2.33 8.81 -14.83
CA TYR A 116 -1.29 9.59 -14.15
C TYR A 116 -0.66 8.70 -13.08
N VAL A 117 0.66 8.69 -12.93
CA VAL A 117 1.34 7.93 -11.87
C VAL A 117 1.39 8.80 -10.60
N GLU A 118 1.47 8.17 -9.43
CA GLU A 118 1.59 8.96 -8.20
C GLU A 118 2.96 9.64 -8.14
N PRO A 119 3.08 10.95 -7.84
CA PRO A 119 4.37 11.66 -7.84
C PRO A 119 5.34 11.31 -6.68
N ASN A 120 5.59 10.02 -6.41
CA ASN A 120 6.47 9.54 -5.34
C ASN A 120 7.68 8.72 -5.86
N PRO A 121 8.62 9.33 -6.61
CA PRO A 121 9.72 8.59 -7.24
C PRO A 121 10.71 7.97 -6.24
N HIS A 122 10.74 8.44 -4.99
CA HIS A 122 11.52 7.83 -3.91
C HIS A 122 10.94 6.48 -3.45
N LEU A 123 9.61 6.31 -3.50
CA LEU A 123 8.95 5.03 -3.22
C LEU A 123 9.29 4.02 -4.32
N TYR A 124 9.10 4.40 -5.58
CA TYR A 124 9.39 3.53 -6.72
C TYR A 124 10.88 3.16 -6.85
N ALA A 125 11.80 4.10 -6.60
CA ALA A 125 13.24 3.80 -6.54
C ALA A 125 13.58 2.74 -5.47
N ARG A 126 12.87 2.73 -4.33
CA ARG A 126 13.07 1.76 -3.26
C ARG A 126 12.40 0.41 -3.56
N LEU A 127 11.22 0.40 -4.17
CA LEU A 127 10.58 -0.82 -4.69
C LEU A 127 11.47 -1.53 -5.72
N ALA A 128 12.11 -0.79 -6.63
CA ALA A 128 13.09 -1.32 -7.57
C ALA A 128 14.31 -1.93 -6.85
N ALA A 129 14.92 -1.17 -5.93
CA ALA A 129 16.08 -1.64 -5.16
C ALA A 129 15.76 -2.87 -4.28
N LEU A 130 14.58 -2.92 -3.68
CA LEU A 130 14.04 -4.05 -2.93
C LEU A 130 13.90 -5.30 -3.82
N SER A 131 13.34 -5.14 -5.02
CA SER A 131 13.17 -6.23 -6.00
C SER A 131 14.54 -6.81 -6.41
N ALA A 132 15.49 -5.93 -6.75
CA ALA A 132 16.86 -6.29 -7.08
C ALA A 132 17.58 -7.01 -5.92
N MET A 133 17.56 -6.44 -4.71
CA MET A 133 18.18 -7.03 -3.52
C MET A 133 17.57 -8.38 -3.15
N THR A 134 16.27 -8.57 -3.38
CA THR A 134 15.57 -9.84 -3.13
C THR A 134 16.01 -10.90 -4.13
N ARG A 135 16.02 -10.57 -5.44
CA ARG A 135 16.53 -11.45 -6.51
C ARG A 135 17.98 -11.85 -6.23
N ASP A 136 18.86 -10.86 -6.10
CA ASP A 136 20.29 -11.09 -6.00
C ASP A 136 20.65 -11.81 -4.68
N GLY A 137 19.93 -11.50 -3.60
CA GLY A 137 20.06 -12.14 -2.30
C GLY A 137 19.65 -13.62 -2.31
N LEU A 138 18.54 -13.98 -2.96
CA LEU A 138 18.09 -15.37 -3.07
C LEU A 138 18.93 -16.15 -4.11
N LYS A 139 19.26 -15.54 -5.24
CA LYS A 139 20.09 -16.13 -6.30
C LYS A 139 21.50 -16.45 -5.81
N ALA A 140 22.14 -15.55 -5.06
CA ALA A 140 23.44 -15.80 -4.41
C ALA A 140 23.44 -16.91 -3.34
N ARG A 141 22.26 -17.36 -2.90
CA ARG A 141 22.07 -18.48 -1.96
C ARG A 141 21.61 -19.77 -2.63
N ASN A 142 21.36 -19.74 -3.95
CA ASN A 142 20.71 -20.81 -4.71
C ASN A 142 19.27 -21.13 -4.20
N LEU A 143 18.56 -20.09 -3.76
CA LEU A 143 17.18 -20.15 -3.24
C LEU A 143 16.17 -19.48 -4.19
N LEU A 144 16.51 -19.38 -5.48
CA LEU A 144 15.70 -18.73 -6.50
C LEU A 144 15.72 -19.58 -7.77
N ASP A 145 14.54 -19.89 -8.32
CA ASP A 145 14.45 -20.46 -9.67
C ASP A 145 14.54 -19.33 -10.73
N GLU A 146 14.69 -19.69 -12.02
CA GLU A 146 14.85 -18.66 -13.04
C GLU A 146 13.53 -17.91 -13.35
N ARG A 147 12.36 -18.49 -13.05
CA ARG A 147 11.04 -17.85 -13.23
C ARG A 147 10.81 -16.78 -12.16
N ASP A 148 11.19 -17.03 -10.91
CA ASP A 148 11.21 -15.99 -9.87
C ASP A 148 12.29 -14.94 -10.14
N SER A 149 13.44 -15.33 -10.67
CA SER A 149 14.50 -14.42 -11.13
C SER A 149 13.99 -13.47 -12.23
N GLU A 150 13.23 -13.99 -13.20
CA GLU A 150 12.54 -13.18 -14.21
C GLU A 150 11.46 -12.28 -13.59
N ASN A 151 10.57 -12.80 -12.73
CA ASN A 151 9.48 -12.03 -12.14
C ASN A 151 9.97 -10.89 -11.25
N LEU A 152 10.98 -11.13 -10.40
CA LEU A 152 11.60 -10.06 -9.60
C LEU A 152 12.31 -9.02 -10.49
N SER A 153 12.84 -9.41 -11.66
CA SER A 153 13.42 -8.47 -12.62
C SER A 153 12.35 -7.63 -13.34
N ARG A 154 11.19 -8.23 -13.67
CA ARG A 154 10.02 -7.49 -14.19
C ARG A 154 9.47 -6.51 -13.15
N MET A 155 9.48 -6.88 -11.87
CA MET A 155 9.05 -6.00 -10.77
C MET A 155 10.02 -4.84 -10.53
N GLU A 156 11.34 -5.10 -10.65
CA GLU A 156 12.37 -4.04 -10.70
C GLU A 156 12.13 -3.09 -11.89
N GLU A 157 11.94 -3.62 -13.10
CA GLU A 157 11.73 -2.83 -14.32
C GLU A 157 10.48 -1.96 -14.24
N LEU A 158 9.33 -2.52 -13.84
CA LEU A 158 8.08 -1.77 -13.64
C LEU A 158 8.27 -0.64 -12.63
N ALA A 159 8.93 -0.90 -11.50
CA ALA A 159 9.20 0.13 -10.51
C ALA A 159 10.14 1.24 -11.05
N LEU A 160 11.14 0.91 -11.87
CA LEU A 160 12.00 1.90 -12.52
C LEU A 160 11.26 2.71 -13.61
N GLN A 161 10.31 2.11 -14.32
CA GLN A 161 9.46 2.82 -15.28
C GLN A 161 8.48 3.77 -14.57
N LEU A 162 7.77 3.30 -13.52
CA LEU A 162 6.90 4.13 -12.69
C LEU A 162 7.68 5.30 -12.04
N LYS A 163 8.90 5.05 -11.55
CA LYS A 163 9.81 6.11 -11.09
C LYS A 163 10.06 7.15 -12.19
N THR A 164 10.36 6.71 -13.42
CA THR A 164 10.70 7.59 -14.55
C THR A 164 9.52 8.45 -14.97
N ILE A 165 8.32 7.88 -15.02
CA ILE A 165 7.06 8.60 -15.29
C ILE A 165 6.77 9.62 -14.18
N SER A 166 6.84 9.19 -12.92
CA SER A 166 6.65 10.03 -11.73
C SER A 166 7.63 11.23 -11.71
N GLU A 167 8.88 11.02 -12.15
CA GLU A 167 9.87 12.08 -12.32
C GLU A 167 9.58 13.03 -13.51
N LYS A 168 8.98 12.54 -14.61
CA LYS A 168 8.52 13.38 -15.73
C LYS A 168 7.32 14.24 -15.35
N GLU A 169 6.33 13.64 -14.68
CA GLU A 169 5.12 14.33 -14.22
C GLU A 169 5.44 15.45 -13.23
N LEU A 170 6.41 15.24 -12.33
CA LEU A 170 6.94 16.30 -11.45
C LEU A 170 7.65 17.44 -12.19
N ARG A 171 8.21 17.18 -13.39
CA ARG A 171 8.82 18.21 -14.25
C ARG A 171 7.83 18.84 -15.25
N GLY A 172 6.59 18.33 -15.32
CA GLY A 172 5.62 18.73 -16.33
C GLY A 172 5.97 18.29 -17.75
N GLU A 173 6.80 17.25 -17.89
CA GLU A 173 7.19 16.67 -19.18
C GLU A 173 6.11 15.74 -19.73
N SER A 174 5.88 15.76 -21.05
CA SER A 174 5.01 14.79 -21.71
C SER A 174 5.57 13.38 -21.63
N LEU A 175 4.68 12.42 -21.36
CA LEU A 175 4.97 10.99 -21.45
C LEU A 175 4.93 10.51 -22.91
N THR A 176 5.57 9.38 -23.21
CA THR A 176 5.45 8.70 -24.50
C THR A 176 4.20 7.80 -24.55
N GLU A 177 3.83 7.29 -25.71
CA GLU A 177 2.68 6.37 -25.81
C GLU A 177 2.94 5.06 -25.06
N GLU A 178 4.18 4.56 -25.08
CA GLU A 178 4.59 3.36 -24.34
C GLU A 178 4.46 3.56 -22.81
N GLU A 179 4.67 4.79 -22.32
CA GLU A 179 4.46 5.14 -20.91
C GLU A 179 2.96 5.23 -20.57
N TYR A 180 2.11 5.73 -21.48
CA TYR A 180 0.66 5.67 -21.29
C TYR A 180 0.11 4.24 -21.38
N GLU A 181 0.64 3.39 -22.26
CA GLU A 181 0.30 1.96 -22.33
C GLU A 181 0.72 1.19 -21.07
N LEU A 182 1.85 1.57 -20.45
CA LEU A 182 2.25 1.02 -19.15
C LEU A 182 1.24 1.37 -18.05
N ILE A 183 0.80 2.63 -17.99
CA ILE A 183 -0.24 3.08 -17.04
C ILE A 183 -1.56 2.34 -17.30
N ARG A 184 -1.98 2.25 -18.56
CA ARG A 184 -3.21 1.57 -19.01
C ARG A 184 -3.19 0.07 -18.68
N SER A 185 -2.05 -0.59 -18.84
CA SER A 185 -1.88 -2.03 -18.56
C SER A 185 -1.50 -2.35 -17.12
N PHE A 186 -1.27 -1.36 -16.24
CA PHE A 186 -0.75 -1.55 -14.88
C PHE A 186 -1.54 -2.58 -14.05
N GLY A 187 -2.87 -2.60 -14.15
CA GLY A 187 -3.71 -3.60 -13.47
C GLY A 187 -3.41 -5.04 -13.90
N GLY A 188 -3.08 -5.27 -15.18
CA GLY A 188 -2.65 -6.56 -15.71
C GLY A 188 -1.22 -6.92 -15.30
N GLN A 189 -0.34 -5.94 -15.07
CA GLN A 189 0.99 -6.18 -14.48
C GLN A 189 0.85 -6.69 -13.03
N LEU A 190 -0.03 -6.07 -12.23
CA LEU A 190 -0.32 -6.53 -10.87
C LEU A 190 -0.99 -7.92 -10.85
N GLU A 191 -1.94 -8.17 -11.76
CA GLU A 191 -2.54 -9.50 -11.93
C GLU A 191 -1.47 -10.55 -12.26
N HIS A 192 -0.54 -10.27 -13.19
CA HIS A 192 0.59 -11.16 -13.49
C HIS A 192 1.41 -11.51 -12.24
N PHE A 193 1.87 -10.52 -11.46
CA PHE A 193 2.68 -10.79 -10.27
C PHE A 193 1.92 -11.60 -9.20
N TRP A 194 0.64 -11.31 -8.99
CA TRP A 194 -0.21 -12.06 -8.06
C TRP A 194 -0.41 -13.52 -8.52
N MET A 195 -0.72 -13.73 -9.80
CA MET A 195 -0.85 -15.07 -10.39
C MET A 195 0.46 -15.89 -10.29
N GLU A 196 1.61 -15.25 -10.47
CA GLU A 196 2.95 -15.86 -10.42
C GLU A 196 3.45 -16.14 -8.99
N ALA A 197 3.22 -15.23 -8.04
CA ALA A 197 3.55 -15.41 -6.63
C ALA A 197 2.73 -16.55 -6.00
N LEU A 198 1.48 -16.71 -6.45
CA LEU A 198 0.61 -17.81 -6.03
C LEU A 198 0.76 -19.08 -6.91
N ARG A 199 1.71 -19.15 -7.88
CA ARG A 199 1.69 -20.17 -8.96
C ARG A 199 1.62 -21.62 -8.50
N ASP A 200 2.34 -21.99 -7.44
CA ASP A 200 2.39 -23.39 -6.97
C ASP A 200 1.07 -23.84 -6.37
N GLN A 201 0.26 -22.87 -5.94
CA GLN A 201 -1.05 -23.12 -5.35
C GLN A 201 -2.14 -23.38 -6.42
N ALA A 202 -1.81 -23.30 -7.71
CA ALA A 202 -2.75 -23.23 -8.84
C ALA A 202 -3.71 -24.41 -9.03
N GLN A 203 -3.39 -25.55 -8.41
CA GLN A 203 -3.71 -26.84 -9.01
C GLN A 203 -4.97 -27.51 -8.43
N ASP A 204 -5.56 -26.95 -7.37
CA ASP A 204 -6.58 -27.62 -6.55
C ASP A 204 -8.03 -27.08 -6.69
N GLY A 205 -8.28 -25.94 -7.35
CA GLY A 205 -9.63 -25.31 -7.25
C GLY A 205 -10.12 -24.33 -8.33
N GLY A 206 -9.26 -23.74 -9.17
CA GLY A 206 -9.71 -22.78 -10.20
C GLY A 206 -9.86 -21.32 -9.70
N ARG A 207 -10.07 -20.37 -10.63
CA ARG A 207 -10.10 -18.91 -10.33
C ARG A 207 -11.16 -18.47 -9.31
N SER A 208 -12.26 -19.20 -9.13
CA SER A 208 -13.22 -18.86 -8.07
C SER A 208 -12.66 -19.15 -6.68
N MET A 209 -12.02 -20.31 -6.48
CA MET A 209 -11.37 -20.65 -5.20
C MET A 209 -10.20 -19.70 -4.92
N LEU A 210 -9.48 -19.31 -5.97
CA LEU A 210 -8.45 -18.27 -5.96
C LEU A 210 -8.92 -16.97 -5.27
N LEU A 211 -10.05 -16.43 -5.73
CA LEU A 211 -10.62 -15.16 -5.26
C LEU A 211 -11.36 -15.27 -3.93
N ILE A 212 -11.82 -16.47 -3.57
CA ILE A 212 -12.46 -16.75 -2.27
C ILE A 212 -11.39 -16.90 -1.17
N ASN A 213 -10.26 -17.55 -1.46
CA ASN A 213 -9.23 -17.88 -0.47
C ASN A 213 -8.15 -16.78 -0.33
N ASN A 214 -7.97 -15.92 -1.33
CA ASN A 214 -7.03 -14.78 -1.30
C ASN A 214 -7.80 -13.48 -1.55
N ARG A 215 -8.78 -13.17 -0.69
CA ARG A 215 -9.49 -11.88 -0.73
C ARG A 215 -8.52 -10.77 -0.29
N ALA A 216 -8.70 -9.57 -0.85
CA ALA A 216 -7.88 -8.40 -0.51
C ALA A 216 -7.95 -7.88 0.96
N PRO A 217 -9.05 -8.07 1.73
CA PRO A 217 -9.05 -7.73 3.15
C PRO A 217 -8.28 -8.77 3.97
N VAL A 218 -7.26 -8.35 4.73
CA VAL A 218 -6.54 -9.19 5.71
C VAL A 218 -6.63 -8.61 7.12
N VAL A 219 -6.43 -9.44 8.15
CA VAL A 219 -6.36 -9.01 9.56
C VAL A 219 -5.12 -9.58 10.26
N ALA A 220 -4.49 -8.78 11.14
CA ALA A 220 -3.32 -9.21 11.90
C ALA A 220 -3.27 -8.60 13.30
N ASP A 221 -3.04 -9.42 14.33
CA ASP A 221 -2.76 -8.90 15.66
C ASP A 221 -1.33 -8.32 15.72
N VAL A 222 -1.26 -7.01 15.98
CA VAL A 222 0.00 -6.26 15.94
C VAL A 222 0.64 -6.12 17.32
N ALA A 223 -0.18 -6.12 18.37
CA ALA A 223 0.26 -6.07 19.76
C ALA A 223 -0.72 -6.80 20.70
N THR A 224 -0.24 -7.25 21.85
CA THR A 224 -1.07 -7.83 22.92
C THR A 224 -0.95 -6.99 24.19
N ALA A 225 -2.08 -6.72 24.85
CA ALA A 225 -2.20 -6.09 26.16
C ALA A 225 -2.77 -7.12 27.18
N PRO A 226 -1.91 -7.89 27.86
CA PRO A 226 -2.35 -9.00 28.71
C PRO A 226 -3.20 -8.53 29.92
N PRO A 227 -4.18 -9.33 30.38
CA PRO A 227 -4.52 -10.66 29.88
C PRO A 227 -5.55 -10.67 28.73
N SER A 228 -6.25 -9.56 28.49
CA SER A 228 -7.59 -9.59 27.88
C SER A 228 -7.74 -8.91 26.51
N LYS A 229 -6.73 -8.17 26.02
CA LYS A 229 -6.84 -7.44 24.75
C LYS A 229 -5.68 -7.70 23.79
N VAL A 230 -5.98 -7.62 22.51
CA VAL A 230 -5.03 -7.39 21.41
C VAL A 230 -5.34 -6.05 20.74
N LEU A 231 -4.39 -5.54 19.97
CA LEU A 231 -4.61 -4.54 18.95
C LEU A 231 -4.61 -5.28 17.60
N GLU A 232 -5.75 -5.32 16.94
CA GLU A 232 -5.88 -5.81 15.57
C GLU A 232 -5.67 -4.62 14.62
N GLU A 233 -4.91 -4.83 13.55
CA GLU A 233 -5.00 -4.00 12.35
C GLU A 233 -5.63 -4.82 11.23
N ALA A 234 -6.36 -4.16 10.33
CA ALA A 234 -6.93 -4.82 9.17
C ALA A 234 -6.98 -3.92 7.93
N THR A 235 -6.94 -4.54 6.75
CA THR A 235 -7.33 -3.94 5.47
C THR A 235 -8.73 -4.40 5.09
N GLY A 236 -9.54 -3.53 4.49
CA GLY A 236 -10.88 -3.86 3.98
C GLY A 236 -10.90 -4.09 2.47
N TYR A 237 -12.08 -3.94 1.86
CA TYR A 237 -12.19 -3.83 0.41
C TYR A 237 -11.52 -2.55 -0.12
N ILE A 238 -10.91 -2.61 -1.31
CA ILE A 238 -10.18 -1.48 -1.90
C ILE A 238 -11.11 -0.27 -2.13
N ASP A 239 -10.78 0.85 -1.49
CA ASP A 239 -11.49 2.11 -1.64
C ASP A 239 -11.02 2.89 -2.88
N TYR A 240 -11.81 3.88 -3.30
CA TYR A 240 -11.50 4.70 -4.47
C TYR A 240 -11.13 6.14 -4.10
N ILE A 241 -9.92 6.55 -4.50
CA ILE A 241 -9.50 7.95 -4.46
C ILE A 241 -9.79 8.63 -5.81
N PHE A 242 -10.14 9.91 -5.76
CA PHE A 242 -10.22 10.78 -6.93
C PHE A 242 -9.28 11.97 -6.76
N ALA A 243 -8.43 12.22 -7.75
CA ALA A 243 -7.44 13.31 -7.72
C ALA A 243 -7.55 14.20 -8.96
N VAL A 244 -7.32 15.50 -8.79
CA VAL A 244 -7.26 16.48 -9.89
C VAL A 244 -5.80 16.66 -10.31
N VAL A 245 -5.43 16.09 -11.45
CA VAL A 245 -4.04 15.93 -11.90
C VAL A 245 -3.76 16.72 -13.19
N PRO A 246 -2.53 17.24 -13.39
CA PRO A 246 -2.14 17.88 -14.64
C PRO A 246 -1.65 16.85 -15.67
N VAL A 247 -2.38 16.69 -16.78
CA VAL A 247 -1.98 15.86 -17.93
C VAL A 247 -1.96 16.74 -19.18
N GLU A 248 -0.79 16.90 -19.79
CA GLU A 248 -0.55 17.81 -20.93
C GLU A 248 -1.06 19.25 -20.70
N GLY A 249 -0.84 19.79 -19.51
CA GLY A 249 -1.30 21.15 -19.14
C GLY A 249 -2.83 21.29 -18.98
N LYS A 250 -3.60 20.21 -19.10
CA LYS A 250 -5.04 20.16 -18.78
C LYS A 250 -5.23 19.50 -17.42
N LEU A 251 -6.14 20.03 -16.61
CA LEU A 251 -6.57 19.35 -15.39
C LEU A 251 -7.53 18.22 -15.75
N ARG A 252 -7.27 17.02 -15.22
CA ARG A 252 -8.13 15.82 -15.34
C ARG A 252 -8.53 15.33 -13.95
N ILE A 253 -9.65 14.62 -13.87
CA ILE A 253 -9.98 13.80 -12.70
C ILE A 253 -9.53 12.38 -13.02
N VAL A 254 -8.59 11.84 -12.25
CA VAL A 254 -8.23 10.41 -12.28
C VAL A 254 -8.85 9.69 -11.08
N LYS A 255 -9.03 8.37 -11.23
CA LYS A 255 -9.52 7.46 -10.19
C LYS A 255 -8.44 6.42 -9.89
N GLY A 256 -8.08 6.28 -8.62
CA GLY A 256 -7.16 5.25 -8.13
C GLY A 256 -7.79 4.33 -7.10
N GLY A 257 -7.11 3.23 -6.77
CA GLY A 257 -7.41 2.40 -5.60
C GLY A 257 -6.56 2.83 -4.40
N VAL A 258 -7.10 2.76 -3.19
CA VAL A 258 -6.37 2.98 -1.92
C VAL A 258 -6.78 1.94 -0.88
N TYR A 259 -5.88 1.70 0.08
CA TYR A 259 -6.19 0.87 1.26
C TYR A 259 -7.34 1.46 2.06
N SER A 260 -8.12 0.57 2.67
CA SER A 260 -9.15 0.83 3.67
C SER A 260 -8.63 0.34 5.02
N TYR A 261 -7.91 1.20 5.75
CA TYR A 261 -7.25 0.83 7.01
C TYR A 261 -8.21 0.83 8.22
N TYR A 262 -8.07 -0.18 9.07
CA TYR A 262 -8.75 -0.34 10.35
C TYR A 262 -7.71 -0.63 11.44
N GLU A 263 -7.90 -0.06 12.63
CA GLU A 263 -7.05 -0.26 13.82
C GLU A 263 -7.96 -0.26 15.04
N PHE A 264 -8.05 -1.37 15.77
CA PHE A 264 -9.01 -1.50 16.88
C PHE A 264 -8.60 -2.50 17.97
N PRO A 265 -8.97 -2.24 19.24
CA PRO A 265 -8.71 -3.17 20.33
C PRO A 265 -9.75 -4.31 20.36
N TRP A 266 -9.29 -5.56 20.31
CA TRP A 266 -10.14 -6.76 20.25
C TRP A 266 -9.90 -7.72 21.45
N PRO A 267 -10.84 -8.61 21.84
CA PRO A 267 -10.62 -9.59 22.91
C PRO A 267 -9.51 -10.60 22.58
N ALA A 268 -8.52 -10.72 23.47
CA ALA A 268 -7.37 -11.62 23.27
C ALA A 268 -7.74 -13.12 23.28
N GLU A 269 -8.93 -13.45 23.77
CA GLU A 269 -9.54 -14.79 23.80
C GLU A 269 -10.29 -15.16 22.51
N ASP A 270 -10.54 -14.19 21.62
CA ASP A 270 -11.25 -14.39 20.35
C ASP A 270 -10.56 -13.68 19.17
N ARG A 271 -9.22 -13.75 19.10
CA ARG A 271 -8.40 -13.18 18.01
C ARG A 271 -9.01 -13.45 16.64
N LEU A 272 -8.92 -12.47 15.76
CA LEU A 272 -9.49 -12.57 14.43
C LEU A 272 -8.67 -13.52 13.53
N THR A 273 -9.36 -14.08 12.54
CA THR A 273 -8.78 -14.72 11.36
C THR A 273 -9.41 -14.05 10.14
N ASP A 274 -8.80 -14.18 8.97
CA ASP A 274 -9.33 -13.57 7.76
C ASP A 274 -10.77 -14.01 7.48
N GLU A 275 -11.15 -15.27 7.72
CA GLU A 275 -12.51 -15.73 7.49
C GLU A 275 -13.54 -15.06 8.41
N LYS A 276 -13.19 -14.79 9.67
CA LYS A 276 -14.02 -13.99 10.58
C LYS A 276 -14.11 -12.54 10.11
N TRP A 277 -12.99 -11.96 9.68
CA TRP A 277 -12.92 -10.58 9.23
C TRP A 277 -13.73 -10.37 7.93
N TRP A 278 -13.68 -11.33 7.02
CA TRP A 278 -14.52 -11.43 5.84
C TRP A 278 -16.00 -11.55 6.22
N GLU A 279 -16.36 -12.40 7.19
CA GLU A 279 -17.75 -12.50 7.66
C GLU A 279 -18.24 -11.17 8.29
N MET A 280 -17.37 -10.44 9.01
CA MET A 280 -17.71 -9.12 9.55
C MET A 280 -17.97 -8.10 8.43
N LEU A 281 -17.06 -7.98 7.46
CA LEU A 281 -17.20 -7.08 6.31
C LEU A 281 -18.42 -7.41 5.43
N ASP A 282 -18.66 -8.69 5.17
CA ASP A 282 -19.76 -9.15 4.31
C ASP A 282 -21.14 -8.92 4.96
N ASN A 283 -21.20 -8.82 6.29
CA ASN A 283 -22.41 -8.53 7.07
C ASN A 283 -22.58 -7.05 7.48
N GLY A 284 -21.62 -6.16 7.19
CA GLY A 284 -21.65 -4.78 7.67
C GLY A 284 -21.45 -4.65 9.18
N GLN A 285 -20.53 -5.44 9.73
CA GLN A 285 -20.20 -5.54 11.17
C GLN A 285 -18.74 -5.19 11.47
N GLU A 286 -18.03 -4.59 10.51
CA GLU A 286 -16.69 -4.07 10.71
C GLU A 286 -16.66 -2.92 11.76
N PRO A 287 -15.59 -2.78 12.56
CA PRO A 287 -15.44 -1.66 13.48
C PRO A 287 -15.30 -0.31 12.76
N ASP A 288 -15.59 0.78 13.48
CA ASP A 288 -15.30 2.14 13.02
C ASP A 288 -13.81 2.28 12.66
N ARG A 289 -13.53 2.88 11.50
CA ARG A 289 -12.16 3.20 11.08
C ARG A 289 -11.58 4.35 11.93
N PRO A 290 -10.25 4.45 12.08
CA PRO A 290 -9.61 5.55 12.79
C PRO A 290 -10.05 6.93 12.31
N ALA A 291 -10.55 7.77 13.24
CA ALA A 291 -11.30 8.99 12.91
C ALA A 291 -10.52 10.03 12.05
N TRP A 292 -9.19 9.99 12.04
CA TRP A 292 -8.36 10.84 11.17
C TRP A 292 -8.56 10.54 9.67
N ILE A 293 -9.05 9.35 9.31
CA ILE A 293 -9.39 8.96 7.94
C ILE A 293 -10.57 9.78 7.36
N GLU A 294 -11.48 10.31 8.21
CA GLU A 294 -12.59 11.17 7.74
C GLU A 294 -12.12 12.44 6.99
N SER A 295 -10.87 12.86 7.19
CA SER A 295 -10.27 14.02 6.53
C SER A 295 -10.11 13.87 5.00
N PHE A 296 -10.01 12.64 4.49
CA PHE A 296 -9.84 12.36 3.06
C PHE A 296 -10.93 11.46 2.47
N MET A 297 -11.81 10.88 3.30
CA MET A 297 -13.00 10.16 2.82
C MET A 297 -14.20 11.09 2.63
N ALA A 298 -14.85 11.00 1.47
CA ALA A 298 -16.17 11.58 1.28
C ALA A 298 -17.21 10.74 2.02
N LYS A 299 -17.93 11.34 2.98
CA LYS A 299 -19.10 10.70 3.60
C LYS A 299 -20.17 10.44 2.52
N THR A 300 -20.79 9.28 2.57
CA THR A 300 -21.65 8.75 1.50
C THR A 300 -22.86 9.65 1.20
N GLY A 301 -22.94 10.23 0.00
CA GLY A 301 -24.20 10.82 -0.50
C GLY A 301 -24.13 11.89 -1.59
N GLU A 302 -23.23 12.89 -1.50
CA GLU A 302 -23.35 14.12 -2.31
C GLU A 302 -22.27 14.35 -3.39
N GLY A 303 -21.87 13.27 -4.07
CA GLY A 303 -21.03 13.35 -5.28
C GLY A 303 -21.78 13.91 -6.49
N ARG A 304 -22.07 15.22 -6.53
CA ARG A 304 -22.68 15.87 -7.72
C ARG A 304 -21.70 15.92 -8.90
N PHE A 305 -21.76 14.92 -9.77
CA PHE A 305 -21.21 14.98 -11.12
C PHE A 305 -21.95 16.01 -11.98
N ILE A 306 -21.57 17.29 -11.86
CA ILE A 306 -21.97 18.33 -12.80
C ILE A 306 -21.17 18.10 -14.09
N ARG A 307 -21.79 17.39 -15.05
CA ARG A 307 -21.32 17.41 -16.44
C ARG A 307 -21.62 18.79 -17.04
N PRO A 308 -20.76 19.32 -17.93
CA PRO A 308 -21.03 20.54 -18.70
C PRO A 308 -22.30 20.44 -19.57
#